data_AF-A0A3M2ANA5-F1
#
_entry.id   AF-A0A3M2ANA5-F1
#
_cell.length_a   1.000
_cell.length_b   1.000
_cell.length_c   1.000
_cell.angle_alpha   90.00
_cell.angle_beta   90.00
_cell.angle_gamma   90.00
#
_symmetry.space_group_name_H-M   'P 1'
#
loop_
_entity.id
_entity.type
_entity.pdbx_description
1 polymer ?
#
loop_
_entity_poly.entity_id
_entity_poly.type
_entity_poly.pdbx_seq_one_letter_code
_entity_poly.pdbx_strand_id
1 'polypeptide(L)'
;MPPDRHPPTQASSPARPVSAAELPDWIGRLGVAIWVTDPEQRLRFLNPAAEKLFGRRLGDGGPPPCHQAVAARTWDCDPYCREGCSVMAAATDDRPLEPVRIGITGRDGTCHWLQVLVVPIEGPDGRSPWLVHCAIPSDRVFRMEGYLGRIARRSALDKRQPRLAGLTRRQIEVLDLLAQDFSLDETARHLGIRRVTVRNHVQHILGRLGAHSIQEAVAIFLVERGDGRAP
;
A
#
# COMPACT_ATOMS: atom_id res chain seq x y z
N MET A 1 37.26 25.78 42.26
CA MET A 1 36.98 24.40 41.79
C MET A 1 36.55 24.48 40.34
N PRO A 2 37.33 24.02 39.35
CA PRO A 2 36.75 23.36 38.18
C PRO A 2 36.32 21.93 38.61
N PRO A 3 35.42 21.19 37.92
CA PRO A 3 35.02 21.27 36.51
C PRO A 3 33.46 21.26 36.34
N ASP A 4 32.89 21.40 35.15
CA ASP A 4 32.48 20.23 34.37
C ASP A 4 32.71 20.46 32.89
N ARG A 5 33.68 19.72 32.35
CA ARG A 5 33.80 19.50 30.92
C ARG A 5 32.69 18.53 30.53
N HIS A 6 31.65 19.03 29.87
CA HIS A 6 30.79 18.16 29.09
C HIS A 6 31.66 17.36 28.11
N PRO A 7 31.52 16.03 28.04
CA PRO A 7 32.21 15.24 27.04
C PRO A 7 31.69 15.67 25.64
N PRO A 8 32.52 15.63 24.60
CA PRO A 8 32.07 15.97 23.26
C PRO A 8 30.98 14.98 22.83
N THR A 9 29.80 15.51 22.52
CA THR A 9 28.69 14.81 21.87
C THR A 9 29.09 14.46 20.44
N GLN A 10 29.83 13.37 20.22
CA GLN A 10 30.06 12.83 18.88
C GLN A 10 30.13 11.31 18.87
N ALA A 11 29.05 10.70 18.38
CA ALA A 11 29.11 9.71 17.32
C ALA A 11 27.78 9.82 16.54
N SER A 12 27.72 10.78 15.63
CA SER A 12 26.65 10.86 14.63
C SER A 12 26.62 9.56 13.84
N SER A 13 25.43 8.97 13.66
CA SER A 13 25.22 7.82 12.79
C SER A 13 25.95 8.02 11.45
N PRO A 14 26.69 7.02 10.92
CA PRO A 14 27.66 7.22 9.84
C PRO A 14 27.02 7.87 8.61
N ALA A 15 27.52 8.99 8.09
CA ALA A 15 26.85 9.72 6.99
C ALA A 15 26.74 8.95 5.65
N ARG A 16 27.12 7.68 5.61
CA ARG A 16 27.11 6.80 4.43
C ARG A 16 25.89 5.87 4.42
N PRO A 17 25.46 5.42 3.22
CA PRO A 17 24.61 4.24 3.08
C PRO A 17 25.20 3.04 3.82
N VAL A 18 24.32 2.22 4.38
CA VAL A 18 24.68 1.01 5.10
C VAL A 18 24.56 -0.18 4.16
N SER A 19 25.53 -1.08 4.21
CA SER A 19 25.52 -2.30 3.40
C SER A 19 24.58 -3.35 3.99
N ALA A 20 24.11 -4.29 3.17
CA ALA A 20 23.26 -5.39 3.64
C ALA A 20 23.94 -6.26 4.73
N ALA A 21 25.27 -6.31 4.76
CA ALA A 21 26.05 -7.07 5.73
C ALA A 21 26.05 -6.46 7.14
N GLU A 22 25.74 -5.17 7.25
CA GLU A 22 25.64 -4.42 8.51
C GLU A 22 24.20 -4.45 9.08
N LEU A 23 23.30 -5.17 8.42
CA LEU A 23 21.88 -5.24 8.75
C LEU A 23 21.46 -6.71 8.95
N PRO A 24 20.30 -6.96 9.58
CA PRO A 24 19.75 -8.31 9.67
C PRO A 24 19.72 -9.02 8.31
N ASP A 25 20.23 -10.24 8.28
CA ASP A 25 20.52 -11.01 7.06
C ASP A 25 19.30 -11.28 6.15
N TRP A 26 18.09 -11.17 6.69
CA TRP A 26 16.83 -11.35 5.97
C TRP A 26 16.47 -10.14 5.08
N ILE A 27 16.96 -8.93 5.40
CA ILE A 27 16.56 -7.68 4.73
C ILE A 27 16.88 -7.69 3.23
N GLY A 28 17.99 -8.31 2.84
CA GLY A 28 18.38 -8.44 1.43
C GLY A 28 17.70 -9.58 0.67
N ARG A 29 17.07 -10.54 1.36
CA ARG A 29 16.59 -11.80 0.78
C ARG A 29 15.08 -11.83 0.52
N LEU A 30 14.32 -10.96 1.17
CA LEU A 30 12.87 -10.91 0.99
C LEU A 30 12.50 -10.34 -0.39
N GLY A 31 11.52 -10.98 -1.05
CA GLY A 31 11.04 -10.58 -2.39
C GLY A 31 10.14 -9.34 -2.41
N VAL A 32 9.98 -8.64 -1.28
CA VAL A 32 9.22 -7.39 -1.16
C VAL A 32 10.15 -6.19 -1.15
N ALA A 33 9.62 -4.99 -1.41
CA ALA A 33 10.41 -3.77 -1.31
C ALA A 33 10.74 -3.49 0.17
N ILE A 34 12.04 -3.36 0.48
CA ILE A 34 12.54 -3.05 1.82
C ILE A 34 13.47 -1.85 1.79
N TRP A 35 13.25 -0.93 2.71
CA TRP A 35 14.15 0.18 2.99
C TRP A 35 14.34 0.40 4.48
N VAL A 36 15.48 1.00 4.84
CA VAL A 36 15.82 1.32 6.23
C VAL A 36 16.01 2.81 6.39
N THR A 37 15.48 3.38 7.48
CA THR A 37 15.71 4.77 7.88
C THR A 37 16.41 4.87 9.22
N ASP A 38 17.31 5.84 9.34
CA ASP A 38 17.91 6.24 10.62
C ASP A 38 16.95 7.15 11.44
N PRO A 39 17.27 7.46 12.71
CA PRO A 39 16.50 8.37 13.56
C PRO A 39 16.37 9.80 12.99
N GLU A 40 17.35 10.24 12.20
CA GLU A 40 17.33 11.50 11.45
C GLU A 40 16.43 11.46 10.20
N GLN A 41 15.67 10.39 10.00
CA GLN A 41 14.71 10.18 8.91
C GLN A 41 15.37 10.21 7.53
N ARG A 42 16.57 9.64 7.40
CA ARG A 42 17.30 9.48 6.13
C ARG A 42 17.33 8.03 5.68
N LEU A 43 17.24 7.80 4.37
CA LEU A 43 17.29 6.45 3.80
C LEU A 43 18.70 5.88 3.83
N ARG A 44 18.91 4.82 4.61
CA ARG A 44 20.22 4.19 4.81
C ARG A 44 20.44 2.95 3.96
N PHE A 45 19.36 2.27 3.59
CA PHE A 45 19.41 1.06 2.78
C PHE A 45 18.18 0.94 1.88
N LEU A 46 18.39 0.36 0.69
CA LEU A 46 17.35 -0.07 -0.25
C LEU A 46 17.73 -1.47 -0.76
N ASN A 47 16.80 -2.42 -0.71
CA ASN A 47 16.98 -3.67 -1.44
C ASN A 47 16.64 -3.46 -2.93
N PRO A 48 16.98 -4.41 -3.84
CA PRO A 48 16.72 -4.26 -5.27
C PRO A 48 15.24 -3.98 -5.62
N ALA A 49 14.30 -4.54 -4.85
CA ALA A 49 12.87 -4.29 -5.03
C ALA A 49 12.48 -2.85 -4.67
N ALA A 50 13.04 -2.29 -3.59
CA ALA A 50 12.85 -0.89 -3.21
C ALA A 50 13.54 0.07 -4.18
N GLU A 51 14.73 -0.26 -4.69
CA GLU A 51 15.40 0.54 -5.72
C GLU A 51 14.52 0.67 -6.97
N LYS A 52 13.87 -0.44 -7.38
CA LYS A 52 12.93 -0.46 -8.50
C LYS A 52 11.68 0.36 -8.19
N LEU A 53 11.09 0.19 -7.01
CA LEU A 53 9.88 0.89 -6.58
C LEU A 53 10.07 2.41 -6.56
N PHE A 54 11.16 2.88 -5.95
CA PHE A 54 11.47 4.31 -5.85
C PHE A 54 12.15 4.86 -7.10
N GLY A 55 12.61 3.98 -7.99
CA GLY A 55 13.41 4.38 -9.13
C GLY A 55 14.68 5.11 -8.71
N ARG A 56 15.39 4.61 -7.70
CA ARG A 56 16.64 5.22 -7.24
C ARG A 56 17.53 4.22 -6.54
N ARG A 57 18.83 4.51 -6.58
CA ARG A 57 19.85 3.85 -5.76
C ARG A 57 20.37 4.84 -4.74
N LEU A 58 20.90 4.33 -3.63
CA LEU A 58 21.71 5.13 -2.73
C LEU A 58 23.12 5.24 -3.33
N GLY A 59 23.64 6.45 -3.43
CA GLY A 59 24.99 6.72 -3.95
C GLY A 59 25.76 7.65 -3.01
N ASP A 60 26.91 8.14 -3.46
CA ASP A 60 27.86 8.89 -2.63
C ASP A 60 27.39 10.30 -2.23
N GLY A 61 26.32 10.82 -2.85
CA GLY A 61 25.70 12.12 -2.53
C GLY A 61 24.98 12.17 -1.18
N GLY A 62 25.22 11.19 -0.30
CA GLY A 62 24.61 11.06 1.00
C GLY A 62 23.19 10.47 0.97
N PRO A 63 22.75 9.81 2.05
CA PRO A 63 21.40 9.28 2.17
C PRO A 63 20.39 10.42 2.15
N PRO A 64 19.36 10.46 1.28
CA PRO A 64 18.40 11.57 1.28
C PRO A 64 17.38 11.45 2.42
N PRO A 65 16.65 12.54 2.73
CA PRO A 65 15.50 12.48 3.61
C PRO A 65 14.44 11.51 3.06
N CYS A 66 13.91 10.65 3.93
CA CYS A 66 12.94 9.64 3.55
C CYS A 66 11.64 10.27 3.06
N HIS A 67 11.22 11.41 3.62
CA HIS A 67 9.97 12.06 3.22
C HIS A 67 9.99 12.52 1.75
N GLN A 68 11.16 12.92 1.23
CA GLN A 68 11.33 13.32 -0.17
C GLN A 68 11.53 12.11 -1.08
N ALA A 69 12.29 11.12 -0.62
CA ALA A 69 12.64 9.98 -1.45
C ALA A 69 11.51 8.95 -1.58
N VAL A 70 10.72 8.76 -0.52
CA VAL A 70 9.55 7.87 -0.51
C VAL A 70 8.32 8.64 -1.03
N ALA A 71 8.15 9.91 -0.62
CA ALA A 71 7.09 10.81 -1.07
C ALA A 71 5.69 10.16 -1.11
N ALA A 72 5.37 9.41 -0.06
CA ALA A 72 4.15 8.63 -0.04
C ALA A 72 2.92 9.52 0.23
N ARG A 73 1.77 9.06 -0.27
CA ARG A 73 0.47 9.69 -0.08
C ARG A 73 -0.53 8.79 0.64
N THR A 74 -1.48 9.40 1.31
CA THR A 74 -2.70 8.73 1.81
C THR A 74 -3.63 8.39 0.65
N TRP A 75 -4.67 7.61 0.95
CA TRP A 75 -5.74 7.29 0.01
C TRP A 75 -6.36 8.54 -0.65
N ASP A 76 -6.54 9.61 0.12
CA ASP A 76 -7.14 10.86 -0.36
C ASP A 76 -6.17 11.71 -1.23
N CYS A 77 -5.02 11.14 -1.59
CA CYS A 77 -3.93 11.79 -2.31
C CYS A 77 -3.21 12.90 -1.53
N ASP A 78 -3.47 13.03 -0.24
CA ASP A 78 -2.73 13.95 0.63
C ASP A 78 -1.32 13.40 0.92
N PRO A 79 -0.31 14.26 1.12
CA PRO A 79 1.01 13.82 1.56
C PRO A 79 0.93 13.07 2.89
N TYR A 80 1.40 11.81 2.89
CA TYR A 80 1.61 11.04 4.12
C TYR A 80 3.00 11.35 4.70
N CYS A 81 4.00 11.32 3.82
CA CYS A 81 5.38 11.62 4.17
C CYS A 81 5.57 13.12 4.40
N ARG A 82 6.13 13.48 5.56
CA ARG A 82 6.46 14.86 5.96
C ARG A 82 7.67 14.88 6.88
N GLU A 83 8.27 16.06 7.05
CA GLU A 83 9.21 16.29 8.15
C GLU A 83 8.52 16.01 9.49
N GLY A 84 9.19 15.28 10.38
CA GLY A 84 8.56 14.81 11.63
C GLY A 84 7.62 13.62 11.38
N CYS A 85 8.16 12.55 10.79
CA CYS A 85 7.41 11.33 10.49
C CYS A 85 6.72 10.76 11.74
N SER A 86 5.40 10.56 11.69
CA SER A 86 4.62 10.01 12.80
C SER A 86 5.05 8.58 13.16
N VAL A 87 5.56 7.82 12.20
CA VAL A 87 6.10 6.47 12.42
C VAL A 87 7.38 6.53 13.24
N MET A 88 8.29 7.46 12.90
CA MET A 88 9.52 7.66 13.66
C MET A 88 9.21 8.15 15.07
N ALA A 89 8.29 9.11 15.22
CA ALA A 89 7.85 9.56 16.53
C ALA A 89 7.28 8.41 17.37
N ALA A 90 6.42 7.58 16.79
CA ALA A 90 5.87 6.41 17.49
C ALA A 90 6.95 5.41 17.94
N ALA A 91 7.93 5.12 17.08
CA ALA A 91 9.04 4.22 17.43
C ALA A 91 9.93 4.79 18.53
N THR A 92 10.26 6.08 18.48
CA THR A 92 11.07 6.75 19.50
C THR A 92 10.35 6.81 20.85
N ASP A 93 9.03 6.99 20.83
CA ASP A 93 8.19 7.03 22.03
C ASP A 93 7.82 5.62 22.57
N ASP A 94 8.36 4.54 21.98
CA ASP A 94 8.01 3.15 22.26
C ASP A 94 6.50 2.86 22.19
N ARG A 95 5.82 3.51 21.24
CA ARG A 95 4.40 3.28 20.96
C ARG A 95 4.21 2.17 19.93
N PRO A 96 3.10 1.42 20.00
CA PRO A 96 2.80 0.39 19.01
C PRO A 96 2.83 0.92 17.56
N LEU A 97 3.55 0.21 16.69
CA LEU A 97 3.68 0.51 15.27
C LEU A 97 2.67 -0.30 14.47
N GLU A 98 1.56 0.34 14.11
CA GLU A 98 0.56 -0.24 13.22
C GLU A 98 1.04 -0.23 11.76
N PRO A 99 0.72 -1.27 10.95
CA PRO A 99 1.02 -1.25 9.53
C PRO A 99 0.40 -0.03 8.83
N VAL A 100 1.21 0.72 8.10
CA VAL A 100 0.76 1.94 7.44
C VAL A 100 0.34 1.65 6.00
N ARG A 101 -0.71 2.34 5.55
CA ARG A 101 -1.27 2.18 4.20
C ARG A 101 -0.92 3.42 3.40
N ILE A 102 -0.11 3.26 2.38
CA ILE A 102 0.44 4.38 1.61
C ILE A 102 0.47 4.09 0.12
N GLY A 103 0.35 5.15 -0.68
CA GLY A 103 0.51 5.13 -2.12
C GLY A 103 1.86 5.74 -2.52
N ILE A 104 2.58 5.08 -3.40
CA ILE A 104 3.86 5.57 -3.95
C ILE A 104 3.76 5.63 -5.46
N THR A 105 4.15 6.76 -6.05
CA THR A 105 4.15 6.90 -7.52
C THR A 105 5.49 6.43 -8.07
N GLY A 106 5.48 5.40 -8.91
CA GLY A 106 6.63 5.00 -9.69
C GLY A 106 7.00 6.05 -10.74
N ARG A 107 8.18 5.91 -11.35
CA ARG A 107 8.66 6.83 -12.40
C ARG A 107 7.83 6.81 -13.68
N ASP A 108 7.10 5.72 -13.91
CA ASP A 108 6.14 5.57 -15.01
C ASP A 108 4.81 6.28 -14.74
N GLY A 109 4.65 6.93 -13.57
CA GLY A 109 3.41 7.57 -13.14
C GLY A 109 2.43 6.62 -12.47
N THR A 110 2.72 5.32 -12.40
CA THR A 110 1.83 4.33 -11.79
C THR A 110 1.83 4.50 -10.27
N CYS A 111 0.65 4.56 -9.66
CA CYS A 111 0.50 4.55 -8.20
C CYS A 111 0.47 3.11 -7.68
N HIS A 112 1.47 2.74 -6.88
CA HIS A 112 1.50 1.47 -6.16
C HIS A 112 0.96 1.68 -4.74
N TRP A 113 -0.14 1.01 -4.40
CA TRP A 113 -0.69 1.00 -3.04
C TRP A 113 -0.08 -0.14 -2.23
N LEU A 114 0.44 0.20 -1.06
CA LEU A 114 1.28 -0.66 -0.25
C LEU A 114 0.76 -0.67 1.18
N GLN A 115 0.72 -1.86 1.77
CA GLN A 115 0.75 -2.00 3.22
C GLN A 115 2.21 -2.11 3.65
N VAL A 116 2.65 -1.21 4.52
CA VAL A 116 4.02 -1.16 4.99
C VAL A 116 4.04 -1.54 6.45
N LEU A 117 4.60 -2.72 6.73
CA LEU A 117 4.96 -3.11 8.09
C LEU A 117 6.26 -2.41 8.47
N VAL A 118 6.31 -1.82 9.66
CA VAL A 118 7.51 -1.14 10.16
C VAL A 118 8.06 -1.91 11.35
N VAL A 119 9.32 -2.32 11.25
CA VAL A 119 10.01 -3.10 12.27
C VAL A 119 11.17 -2.26 12.80
N PRO A 120 11.18 -1.90 14.09
CA PRO A 120 12.31 -1.25 14.70
C PRO A 120 13.45 -2.26 14.87
N ILE A 121 14.67 -1.84 14.57
CA ILE A 121 15.90 -2.60 14.82
C ILE A 121 16.86 -1.72 15.60
N GLU A 122 17.79 -2.34 16.33
CA GLU A 122 18.86 -1.61 16.98
C GLU A 122 19.75 -0.94 15.92
N GLY A 123 19.93 0.36 16.06
CA GLY A 123 20.87 1.12 15.24
C GLY A 123 22.33 0.76 15.57
N PRO A 124 23.29 1.10 14.70
CA PRO A 124 24.72 0.91 14.98
C PRO A 124 25.21 1.64 16.24
N ASP A 125 24.50 2.68 16.68
CA ASP A 125 24.78 3.42 17.90
C ASP A 125 24.22 2.78 19.18
N GLY A 126 23.35 1.77 19.06
CA GLY A 126 22.68 1.08 20.15
C GLY A 126 21.77 1.95 21.01
N ARG A 127 21.46 3.18 20.58
CA ARG A 127 20.73 4.18 21.39
C ARG A 127 19.36 4.51 20.82
N SER A 128 19.25 4.51 19.49
CA SER A 128 18.04 4.94 18.81
C SER A 128 17.58 3.87 17.80
N PRO A 129 16.27 3.62 17.68
CA PRO A 129 15.77 2.60 16.77
C PRO A 129 15.95 3.07 15.32
N TRP A 130 16.48 2.18 14.50
CA TRP A 130 16.38 2.30 13.05
C TRP A 130 15.11 1.60 12.60
N LEU A 131 14.49 2.06 11.52
CA LEU A 131 13.21 1.50 11.07
C LEU A 131 13.37 0.77 9.74
N VAL A 132 13.06 -0.52 9.76
CA VAL A 132 12.93 -1.35 8.56
C VAL A 132 11.50 -1.30 8.09
N HIS A 133 11.30 -0.91 6.84
CA HIS A 133 9.99 -0.81 6.22
C HIS A 133 9.83 -1.94 5.21
N CYS A 134 8.85 -2.80 5.43
CA CYS A 134 8.53 -3.94 4.58
C CYS A 134 7.25 -3.63 3.80
N ALA A 135 7.38 -3.28 2.52
CA ALA A 135 6.25 -2.90 1.68
C ALA A 135 5.67 -4.09 0.92
N ILE A 136 4.46 -4.46 1.33
CA ILE A 136 3.67 -5.52 0.73
C ILE A 136 2.71 -4.88 -0.28
N PRO A 137 2.76 -5.26 -1.56
CA PRO A 137 1.78 -4.82 -2.55
C PRO A 137 0.37 -5.14 -2.08
N SER A 138 -0.50 -4.13 -2.06
CA SER A 138 -1.90 -4.28 -1.65
C SER A 138 -2.87 -4.13 -2.83
N ASP A 139 -2.36 -4.31 -4.04
CA ASP A 139 -2.99 -3.96 -5.32
C ASP A 139 -4.30 -4.68 -5.65
N ARG A 140 -4.64 -5.80 -4.99
CA ARG A 140 -5.96 -6.44 -5.10
C ARG A 140 -7.03 -5.83 -4.19
N VAL A 141 -6.72 -5.58 -2.92
CA VAL A 141 -7.69 -5.10 -1.92
C VAL A 141 -7.86 -3.57 -2.02
N PHE A 142 -6.76 -2.82 -2.22
CA PHE A 142 -6.82 -1.35 -2.31
C PHE A 142 -7.35 -0.82 -3.64
N ARG A 143 -7.16 -1.53 -4.75
CA ARG A 143 -7.79 -1.14 -6.02
C ARG A 143 -9.31 -1.14 -5.87
N MET A 144 -9.85 -2.06 -5.08
CA MET A 144 -11.27 -2.16 -4.78
C MET A 144 -11.72 -1.03 -3.86
N GLU A 145 -11.19 -0.89 -2.65
CA GLU A 145 -11.56 0.18 -1.69
C GLU A 145 -11.50 1.57 -2.34
N GLY A 146 -10.48 1.77 -3.16
CA GLY A 146 -10.26 3.02 -3.80
C GLY A 146 -11.16 3.37 -4.98
N TYR A 147 -11.47 2.36 -5.76
CA TYR A 147 -12.44 2.46 -6.82
C TYR A 147 -13.87 2.57 -6.25
N LEU A 148 -14.19 1.82 -5.19
CA LEU A 148 -15.40 1.94 -4.38
C LEU A 148 -15.60 3.38 -3.89
N GLY A 149 -14.57 4.02 -3.32
CA GLY A 149 -14.66 5.41 -2.88
C GLY A 149 -14.98 6.41 -4.01
N ARG A 150 -14.40 6.24 -5.21
CA ARG A 150 -14.72 7.08 -6.39
C ARG A 150 -16.13 6.84 -6.91
N ILE A 151 -16.58 5.59 -6.96
CA ILE A 151 -17.96 5.27 -7.35
C ILE A 151 -18.93 5.83 -6.33
N ALA A 152 -18.71 5.63 -5.03
CA ALA A 152 -19.59 6.12 -3.98
C ALA A 152 -19.78 7.64 -4.08
N ARG A 153 -18.69 8.40 -4.27
CA ARG A 153 -18.78 9.85 -4.53
C ARG A 153 -19.54 10.16 -5.83
N ARG A 154 -19.27 9.43 -6.91
CA ARG A 154 -19.96 9.66 -8.20
C ARG A 154 -21.44 9.27 -8.15
N SER A 155 -21.82 8.17 -7.49
CA SER A 155 -23.20 7.75 -7.28
C SER A 155 -23.94 8.70 -6.33
N ALA A 156 -23.27 9.27 -5.32
CA ALA A 156 -23.84 10.32 -4.48
C ALA A 156 -24.14 11.61 -5.27
N LEU A 157 -23.33 11.94 -6.27
CA LEU A 157 -23.54 13.06 -7.19
C LEU A 157 -24.54 12.74 -8.32
N ASP A 158 -24.62 11.48 -8.74
CA ASP A 158 -25.42 11.00 -9.86
C ASP A 158 -26.64 10.20 -9.36
N LYS A 159 -27.54 10.88 -8.63
CA LYS A 159 -28.77 10.28 -8.06
C LYS A 159 -29.84 9.92 -9.09
N ARG A 160 -29.57 10.03 -10.40
CA ARG A 160 -30.62 10.03 -11.42
C ARG A 160 -31.08 8.63 -11.88
N GLN A 161 -30.28 7.58 -11.77
CA GLN A 161 -30.71 6.18 -11.98
C GLN A 161 -29.82 5.19 -11.20
N PRO A 162 -30.37 4.17 -10.52
CA PRO A 162 -29.57 3.12 -9.89
C PRO A 162 -28.84 2.32 -10.97
N ARG A 163 -27.51 2.20 -10.87
CA ARG A 163 -26.68 1.63 -11.96
C ARG A 163 -26.95 0.15 -12.20
N LEU A 164 -27.50 -0.53 -11.20
CA LEU A 164 -27.93 -1.92 -11.29
C LEU A 164 -29.26 -2.10 -12.06
N ALA A 165 -29.98 -1.00 -12.38
CA ALA A 165 -31.19 -1.06 -13.18
C ALA A 165 -30.92 -1.63 -14.58
N GLY A 166 -31.56 -2.76 -14.88
CA GLY A 166 -31.44 -3.48 -16.14
C GLY A 166 -30.49 -4.68 -16.10
N LEU A 167 -29.87 -5.00 -14.97
CA LEU A 167 -29.30 -6.32 -14.76
C LEU A 167 -30.41 -7.34 -14.46
N THR A 168 -30.31 -8.50 -15.08
CA THR A 168 -31.18 -9.64 -14.77
C THR A 168 -30.85 -10.21 -13.40
N ARG A 169 -31.82 -10.90 -12.78
CA ARG A 169 -31.60 -11.63 -11.52
C ARG A 169 -30.38 -12.54 -11.58
N ARG A 170 -30.19 -13.25 -12.70
CA ARG A 170 -29.06 -14.17 -12.87
C ARG A 170 -27.71 -13.45 -12.91
N GLN A 171 -27.66 -12.26 -13.50
CA GLN A 171 -26.44 -11.44 -13.51
C GLN A 171 -26.13 -10.87 -12.12
N ILE A 172 -27.15 -10.55 -11.32
CA ILE A 172 -27.00 -10.16 -9.92
C ILE A 172 -26.45 -11.31 -9.09
N GLU A 173 -26.96 -12.54 -9.25
CA GLU A 173 -26.44 -13.74 -8.57
C GLU A 173 -24.97 -14.01 -8.93
N VAL A 174 -24.58 -13.81 -10.20
CA VAL A 174 -23.18 -13.91 -10.63
C VAL A 174 -22.31 -12.85 -9.95
N LEU A 175 -22.76 -11.59 -9.89
CA LEU A 175 -22.03 -10.51 -9.20
C LEU A 175 -21.87 -10.79 -7.70
N ASP A 176 -22.89 -11.34 -7.05
CA ASP A 176 -22.88 -11.67 -5.63
C ASP A 176 -21.84 -12.75 -5.29
N LEU A 177 -21.73 -13.79 -6.12
CA LEU A 177 -20.70 -14.82 -5.96
C LEU A 177 -19.30 -14.28 -6.27
N LEU A 178 -19.17 -13.41 -7.28
CA LEU A 178 -17.89 -12.77 -7.59
C LEU A 178 -17.45 -11.79 -6.49
N ALA A 179 -18.39 -11.13 -5.81
CA ALA A 179 -18.10 -10.27 -4.66
C ALA A 179 -17.63 -11.05 -3.43
N GLN A 180 -17.95 -12.34 -3.35
CA GLN A 180 -17.46 -13.29 -2.34
C GLN A 180 -16.15 -13.98 -2.77
N ASP A 181 -15.44 -13.42 -3.76
CA ASP A 181 -14.17 -13.94 -4.30
C ASP A 181 -14.23 -15.34 -4.95
N PHE A 182 -15.41 -15.87 -5.27
CA PHE A 182 -15.52 -17.12 -6.03
C PHE A 182 -14.98 -16.96 -7.45
N SER A 183 -14.18 -17.93 -7.91
CA SER A 183 -13.72 -18.00 -9.29
C SER A 183 -14.88 -18.31 -10.26
N LEU A 184 -14.68 -18.07 -11.57
CA LEU A 184 -15.70 -18.38 -12.58
C LEU A 184 -16.13 -19.85 -12.58
N ASP A 185 -15.21 -20.75 -12.25
CA ASP A 185 -15.46 -22.20 -12.16
C ASP A 185 -16.23 -22.56 -10.88
N GLU A 186 -15.97 -21.88 -9.77
CA GLU A 186 -16.77 -22.00 -8.53
C GLU A 186 -18.16 -21.41 -8.69
N THR A 187 -18.28 -20.25 -9.32
CA THR A 187 -19.56 -19.63 -9.64
C THR A 187 -20.39 -20.53 -10.56
N ALA A 188 -19.77 -21.15 -11.57
CA ALA A 188 -20.44 -22.11 -12.44
C ALA A 188 -21.00 -23.30 -11.67
N ARG A 189 -20.21 -23.86 -10.73
CA ARG A 189 -20.62 -24.96 -9.86
C ARG A 189 -21.79 -24.56 -8.95
N HIS A 190 -21.69 -23.42 -8.26
CA HIS A 190 -22.75 -22.92 -7.38
C HIS A 190 -24.07 -22.69 -8.12
N LEU A 191 -23.97 -22.20 -9.36
CA LEU A 191 -25.13 -21.85 -10.16
C LEU A 191 -25.66 -23.03 -10.99
N GLY A 192 -25.00 -24.19 -10.98
CA GLY A 192 -25.40 -25.38 -11.76
C GLY A 192 -25.34 -25.16 -13.28
N ILE A 193 -24.42 -24.33 -13.76
CA ILE A 193 -24.28 -23.98 -15.19
C ILE A 193 -22.84 -24.20 -15.68
N ARG A 194 -22.63 -24.10 -17.00
CA ARG A 194 -21.28 -24.22 -17.58
C ARG A 194 -20.47 -22.93 -17.35
N ARG A 195 -19.15 -23.07 -17.18
CA ARG A 195 -18.20 -21.95 -17.07
C ARG A 195 -18.34 -20.92 -18.19
N VAL A 196 -18.58 -21.37 -19.42
CA VAL A 196 -18.80 -20.50 -20.59
C VAL A 196 -20.04 -19.62 -20.42
N THR A 197 -21.10 -20.13 -19.79
CA THR A 197 -22.32 -19.37 -19.49
C THR A 197 -22.06 -18.29 -18.45
N VAL A 198 -21.27 -18.60 -17.41
CA VAL A 198 -20.82 -17.58 -16.44
C VAL A 198 -19.98 -16.50 -17.12
N ARG A 199 -19.06 -16.89 -18.01
CA ARG A 199 -18.26 -15.93 -18.79
C ARG A 199 -19.13 -14.99 -19.62
N ASN A 200 -20.17 -15.51 -20.26
CA ASN A 200 -21.11 -14.70 -21.03
C ASN A 200 -21.88 -13.74 -20.12
N HIS A 201 -22.37 -14.21 -18.96
CA HIS A 201 -22.99 -13.32 -17.97
C HIS A 201 -22.05 -12.19 -17.55
N VAL A 202 -20.78 -12.49 -17.27
CA VAL A 202 -19.76 -11.49 -16.93
C VAL A 202 -19.57 -10.47 -18.06
N GLN A 203 -19.45 -10.90 -19.31
CA GLN A 203 -19.32 -9.98 -20.45
C GLN A 203 -20.51 -9.02 -20.56
N HIS A 204 -21.74 -9.53 -20.40
CA HIS A 204 -22.93 -8.69 -20.41
C HIS A 204 -22.98 -7.73 -19.22
N ILE A 205 -22.57 -8.18 -18.03
CA ILE A 205 -22.47 -7.34 -16.84
C ILE A 205 -21.49 -6.18 -17.08
N LEU A 206 -20.28 -6.48 -17.57
CA LEU A 206 -19.25 -5.49 -17.86
C LEU A 206 -19.75 -4.43 -18.85
N GLY A 207 -20.34 -4.88 -19.97
CA GLY A 207 -20.92 -3.98 -20.96
C GLY A 207 -22.07 -3.14 -20.41
N ARG A 208 -22.94 -3.73 -19.57
CA ARG A 208 -24.10 -3.01 -19.02
C ARG A 208 -23.70 -1.96 -17.98
N LEU A 209 -22.72 -2.28 -17.13
CA LEU A 209 -22.23 -1.39 -16.08
C LEU A 209 -21.18 -0.39 -16.59
N GLY A 210 -20.73 -0.52 -17.84
CA GLY A 210 -19.61 0.26 -18.38
C GLY A 210 -18.28 -0.05 -17.68
N ALA A 211 -18.17 -1.24 -17.10
CA ALA A 211 -17.00 -1.67 -16.34
C ALA A 211 -15.96 -2.34 -17.27
N HIS A 212 -14.69 -2.04 -17.06
CA HIS A 212 -13.56 -2.58 -17.82
C HIS A 212 -12.95 -3.84 -17.19
N SER A 213 -13.37 -4.21 -15.98
CA SER A 213 -12.93 -5.43 -15.30
C SER A 213 -13.98 -6.01 -14.35
N ILE A 214 -13.85 -7.29 -13.98
CA ILE A 214 -14.75 -7.95 -13.01
C ILE A 214 -14.72 -7.21 -11.67
N GLN A 215 -13.52 -6.82 -11.23
CA GLN A 215 -13.33 -6.08 -9.98
C GLN A 215 -14.08 -4.74 -10.02
N GLU A 216 -14.04 -4.08 -11.17
CA GLU A 216 -14.76 -2.85 -11.40
C GLU A 216 -16.28 -3.05 -11.29
N ALA A 217 -16.82 -4.09 -11.92
CA ALA A 217 -18.24 -4.41 -11.81
C ALA A 217 -18.68 -4.78 -10.39
N VAL A 218 -17.85 -5.54 -9.65
CA VAL A 218 -18.09 -5.90 -8.24
C VAL A 218 -18.11 -4.66 -7.36
N ALA A 219 -17.22 -3.70 -7.57
CA ALA A 219 -17.25 -2.46 -6.82
C ALA A 219 -18.52 -1.63 -7.06
N ILE A 220 -18.95 -1.47 -8.32
CA ILE A 220 -20.22 -0.80 -8.64
C ILE A 220 -21.36 -1.49 -7.90
N PHE A 221 -21.37 -2.83 -7.91
CA PHE A 221 -22.38 -3.63 -7.23
C PHE A 221 -22.42 -3.42 -5.72
N LEU A 222 -21.26 -3.43 -5.03
CA LEU A 222 -21.18 -3.26 -3.59
C LEU A 222 -21.60 -1.85 -3.13
N VAL A 223 -21.19 -0.80 -3.87
CA VAL A 223 -21.59 0.58 -3.57
C VAL A 223 -23.11 0.75 -3.69
N GLU A 224 -23.70 0.22 -4.77
CA GLU A 224 -25.14 0.37 -5.03
C GLU A 224 -25.99 -0.47 -4.08
N ARG A 225 -25.46 -1.55 -3.50
CA ARG A 225 -26.11 -2.33 -2.43
C ARG A 225 -26.05 -1.68 -1.05
N GLY A 226 -25.19 -0.68 -0.85
CA GLY A 226 -24.93 -0.11 0.47
C GLY A 226 -24.07 -1.01 1.37
N ASP A 227 -23.55 -2.12 0.84
CA ASP A 227 -22.73 -3.10 1.54
C ASP A 227 -21.25 -2.67 1.52
N GLY A 228 -20.96 -1.48 2.06
CA GLY A 228 -19.59 -0.98 2.27
C GLY A 228 -18.80 -1.73 3.35
N ARG A 229 -19.10 -3.01 3.58
CA ARG A 229 -18.41 -3.85 4.55
C ARG A 229 -17.43 -4.75 3.81
N ALA A 230 -16.21 -4.25 3.64
CA ALA A 230 -15.06 -5.13 3.45
C ALA A 230 -14.92 -6.04 4.69
N PRO A 231 -14.61 -7.34 4.54
CA PRO A 231 -14.23 -8.19 5.65
C PRO A 231 -12.95 -7.68 6.35
#